data_AF-A0A7R9Q8B3-F1
#
_entry.id   AF-A0A7R9Q8B3-F1
#
_cell.length_a   1.000
_cell.length_b   1.000
_cell.length_c   1.000
_cell.angle_alpha   90.00
_cell.angle_beta   90.00
_cell.angle_gamma   90.00
#
_symmetry.space_group_name_H-M   'P 1'
#
loop_
_entity.id
_entity.type
_entity.pdbx_description
1 polymer ?
#
loop_
_entity_poly.entity_id
_entity_poly.type
_entity_poly.pdbx_seq_one_letter_code
_entity_poly.pdbx_strand_id
1 'polypeptide(L)'
;MEKNTLTHALDKLQNMELKVGFPSELTDEKKINNYYIDLHINRDDYFQNRIKAYKWLSDYQFSQLREINNKNDWRKYAEVTEVNAYYFPQENAMVIPAGILQGIFYNKNRPKY
;
A
#
# COMPACT_ATOMS: atom_id res chain seq x y z
N MET A 1 17.76 0.32 28.72
CA MET A 1 17.45 -0.96 28.05
C MET A 1 18.60 -1.91 28.31
N GLU A 2 18.31 -3.18 28.56
CA GLU A 2 19.38 -4.19 28.60
C GLU A 2 20.05 -4.32 27.24
N LYS A 3 21.34 -4.70 27.24
CA LYS A 3 22.17 -4.76 26.02
C LYS A 3 21.56 -5.67 24.94
N ASN A 4 20.93 -6.79 25.35
CA ASN A 4 20.28 -7.71 24.42
C ASN A 4 19.03 -7.10 23.75
N THR A 5 18.17 -6.45 24.55
CA THR A 5 16.98 -5.76 24.03
C THR A 5 17.35 -4.63 23.07
N LEU A 6 18.45 -3.91 23.35
CA LEU A 6 18.96 -2.86 22.47
C LEU A 6 19.42 -3.44 21.13
N THR A 7 20.15 -4.55 21.13
CA THR A 7 20.61 -5.22 19.89
C THR A 7 19.43 -5.61 19.00
N HIS A 8 18.40 -6.25 19.55
CA HIS A 8 17.22 -6.64 18.77
C HIS A 8 16.43 -5.43 18.24
N ALA A 9 16.37 -4.34 19.02
CA ALA A 9 15.73 -3.12 18.55
C ALA A 9 16.48 -2.50 17.36
N LEU A 10 17.82 -2.47 17.41
CA LEU A 10 18.65 -1.98 16.31
C LEU A 10 18.53 -2.86 15.07
N ASP A 11 18.54 -4.19 15.24
CA ASP A 11 18.35 -5.14 14.15
C ASP A 11 16.99 -4.93 13.46
N LYS A 12 15.91 -4.74 14.23
CA LYS A 12 14.59 -4.40 13.67
C LYS A 12 14.62 -3.09 12.88
N LEU A 13 15.30 -2.06 13.38
CA LEU A 13 15.40 -0.77 12.68
C LEU A 13 16.23 -0.89 11.39
N GLN A 14 17.32 -1.66 11.40
CA GLN A 14 18.18 -1.88 10.24
C GLN A 14 17.44 -2.63 9.12
N ASN A 15 16.54 -3.55 9.48
CA ASN A 15 15.73 -4.31 8.54
C ASN A 15 14.37 -3.65 8.24
N MET A 16 14.18 -2.38 8.59
CA MET A 16 12.92 -1.68 8.33
C MET A 16 12.87 -1.18 6.89
N GLU A 17 11.82 -1.54 6.16
CA GLU A 17 11.61 -1.04 4.80
C GLU A 17 10.91 0.31 4.82
N LEU A 18 11.25 1.17 3.85
CA LEU A 18 10.59 2.45 3.64
C LEU A 18 9.99 2.49 2.23
N LYS A 19 8.67 2.68 2.13
CA LYS A 19 7.93 2.80 0.88
C LYS A 19 7.36 4.22 0.77
N VAL A 20 7.79 4.98 -0.23
CA VAL A 20 7.50 6.43 -0.34
C VAL A 20 6.81 6.73 -1.67
N GLY A 21 5.76 7.55 -1.63
CA GLY A 21 5.03 7.99 -2.80
C GLY A 21 4.07 6.90 -3.28
N PHE A 22 4.48 6.17 -4.31
CA PHE A 22 3.66 5.16 -4.96
C PHE A 22 4.52 3.99 -5.46
N PRO A 23 4.00 2.75 -5.47
CA PRO A 23 4.69 1.61 -6.07
C PRO A 23 4.81 1.78 -7.58
N SER A 24 5.94 1.37 -8.16
CA SER A 24 6.23 1.56 -9.59
C SER A 24 5.24 0.81 -10.49
N GLU A 25 4.59 -0.24 -10.00
CA GLU A 25 3.55 -0.97 -10.72
C GLU A 25 2.34 -0.11 -11.09
N LEU A 26 2.07 0.97 -10.36
CA LEU A 26 1.00 1.92 -10.71
C LEU A 26 1.27 2.70 -12.00
N THR A 27 2.50 2.69 -12.51
CA THR A 27 2.82 3.29 -13.82
C THR A 27 2.82 2.26 -14.95
N ASP A 28 2.63 0.97 -14.65
CA ASP A 28 2.53 -0.11 -15.62
C ASP A 28 1.05 -0.41 -15.94
N GLU A 29 0.56 0.19 -17.01
CA GLU A 29 -0.83 0.04 -17.47
C GLU A 29 -1.24 -1.44 -17.63
N LYS A 30 -0.33 -2.31 -18.07
CA LYS A 30 -0.64 -3.73 -18.26
C LYS A 30 -0.90 -4.42 -16.92
N LYS A 31 -0.10 -4.11 -15.90
CA LYS A 31 -0.32 -4.67 -14.54
C LYS A 31 -1.65 -4.22 -13.97
N ILE A 32 -2.02 -2.96 -14.16
CA ILE A 32 -3.29 -2.40 -13.67
C ILE A 32 -4.47 -3.03 -14.40
N ASN A 33 -4.44 -3.07 -15.73
CA ASN A 33 -5.51 -3.68 -16.52
C ASN A 33 -5.68 -5.17 -16.21
N ASN A 34 -4.58 -5.91 -16.07
CA ASN A 34 -4.63 -7.32 -15.69
C ASN A 34 -5.21 -7.53 -14.28
N TYR A 35 -4.93 -6.63 -13.33
CA TYR A 35 -5.48 -6.74 -11.99
C TYR A 35 -7.01 -6.61 -11.98
N TYR A 36 -7.56 -5.71 -12.80
CA TYR A 36 -9.00 -5.47 -12.88
C TYR A 36 -9.72 -6.21 -14.02
N ILE A 37 -9.08 -7.19 -14.66
CA ILE A 37 -9.60 -7.82 -15.89
C ILE A 37 -10.98 -8.47 -15.72
N ASP A 38 -11.25 -9.03 -14.54
CA ASP A 38 -12.52 -9.68 -14.23
C ASP A 38 -13.60 -8.73 -13.69
N LEU A 39 -13.25 -7.46 -13.43
CA LEU A 39 -14.16 -6.46 -12.87
C LEU A 39 -14.89 -5.68 -13.98
N HIS A 40 -16.12 -6.10 -14.26
CA HIS A 40 -16.95 -5.49 -15.30
C HIS A 40 -17.97 -4.50 -14.72
N ILE A 41 -17.81 -3.22 -15.03
CA ILE A 41 -18.63 -2.10 -14.53
C ILE A 41 -19.49 -1.53 -15.66
N ASN A 42 -20.76 -1.22 -15.38
CA ASN A 42 -21.69 -0.57 -16.30
C ASN A 42 -21.96 0.88 -15.87
N ARG A 43 -21.73 1.87 -16.76
CA ARG A 43 -21.91 3.29 -16.43
C ARG A 43 -23.32 3.65 -15.94
N ASP A 44 -24.35 2.92 -16.36
CA ASP A 44 -25.74 3.25 -16.06
C ASP A 44 -26.29 2.58 -14.80
N ASP A 45 -25.51 1.72 -14.12
CA ASP A 45 -26.00 0.92 -12.98
C ASP A 45 -25.05 0.95 -11.77
N TYR A 46 -25.13 2.04 -11.01
CA TYR A 46 -24.31 2.24 -9.82
C TYR A 46 -24.50 1.14 -8.76
N PHE A 47 -25.74 0.72 -8.50
CA PHE A 47 -26.02 -0.23 -7.42
C PHE A 47 -25.43 -1.61 -7.75
N GLN A 48 -25.65 -2.11 -8.96
CA GLN A 48 -25.06 -3.38 -9.37
C GLN A 48 -23.55 -3.31 -9.46
N ASN A 49 -22.98 -2.19 -9.93
CA ASN A 49 -21.52 -2.01 -9.91
C ASN A 49 -20.93 -2.16 -8.51
N ARG A 50 -21.60 -1.60 -7.51
CA ARG A 50 -21.14 -1.69 -6.13
C ARG A 50 -21.18 -3.13 -5.61
N ILE A 51 -22.23 -3.89 -5.92
CA ILE A 51 -22.32 -5.32 -5.58
C ILE A 51 -21.20 -6.11 -6.29
N LYS A 52 -20.99 -5.87 -7.59
CA LYS A 52 -19.93 -6.53 -8.38
C LYS A 52 -18.54 -6.24 -7.82
N ALA A 53 -18.25 -4.99 -7.47
CA ALA A 53 -16.97 -4.60 -6.88
C ALA A 53 -16.74 -5.27 -5.52
N TYR A 54 -17.75 -5.31 -4.63
CA TYR A 54 -17.63 -6.01 -3.35
C TYR A 54 -17.42 -7.51 -3.52
N LYS A 55 -18.16 -8.14 -4.44
CA LYS A 55 -17.99 -9.56 -4.74
C LYS A 55 -16.58 -9.84 -5.27
N TRP A 56 -16.12 -9.09 -6.26
CA TRP A 56 -14.79 -9.23 -6.83
C TRP A 56 -13.68 -9.07 -5.77
N LEU A 57 -13.78 -8.06 -4.92
CA LEU A 57 -12.81 -7.84 -3.84
C LEU A 57 -12.83 -8.99 -2.82
N SER A 58 -14.01 -9.49 -2.46
CA SER A 58 -14.17 -10.61 -1.53
C SER A 58 -13.58 -11.89 -2.11
N ASP A 59 -13.90 -12.21 -3.36
CA ASP A 59 -13.38 -13.37 -4.08
C ASP A 59 -11.83 -13.29 -4.18
N TYR A 60 -11.29 -12.11 -4.48
CA TYR A 60 -9.84 -11.85 -4.43
C TYR A 60 -9.26 -12.11 -3.03
N GLN A 61 -9.84 -11.55 -1.97
CA GLN A 61 -9.36 -11.74 -0.59
C GLN A 61 -9.37 -13.22 -0.17
N PHE A 62 -10.44 -13.95 -0.49
CA PHE A 62 -10.53 -15.38 -0.20
C PHE A 62 -9.50 -16.21 -0.99
N SER A 63 -9.17 -15.81 -2.23
CA SER A 63 -8.14 -16.48 -3.02
C SER A 63 -6.75 -16.42 -2.35
N GLN A 64 -6.48 -15.41 -1.53
CA GLN A 64 -5.18 -15.24 -0.86
C GLN A 64 -5.02 -16.08 0.41
N LEU A 65 -6.07 -16.77 0.88
CA LEU A 65 -6.08 -17.45 2.19
C LEU A 65 -5.04 -18.58 2.31
N ARG A 66 -4.62 -19.19 1.20
CA ARG A 66 -3.64 -20.28 1.16
C ARG A 66 -2.31 -19.86 0.51
N GLU A 67 -2.20 -18.59 0.13
CA GLU A 67 -1.03 -18.05 -0.52
C GLU A 67 -0.01 -17.57 0.51
N ILE A 68 1.27 -17.64 0.14
CA ILE A 68 2.35 -17.08 0.97
C ILE A 68 2.23 -15.56 0.93
N ASN A 69 2.32 -14.93 2.10
CA ASN A 69 2.27 -13.48 2.21
C ASN A 69 3.45 -12.83 1.45
N ASN A 70 3.17 -12.27 0.27
CA ASN A 70 4.16 -11.53 -0.51
C ASN A 70 4.32 -10.10 0.07
N LYS A 71 5.46 -9.83 0.71
CA LYS A 71 5.79 -8.51 1.28
C LYS A 71 5.99 -7.41 0.22
N ASN A 72 6.27 -7.82 -1.02
CA ASN A 72 6.47 -6.91 -2.15
C ASN A 72 5.21 -6.78 -3.03
N ASP A 73 4.04 -7.16 -2.50
CA ASP A 73 2.79 -6.96 -3.22
C ASP A 73 2.41 -5.47 -3.25
N TRP A 74 2.60 -4.83 -4.40
CA TRP A 74 2.28 -3.42 -4.64
C TRP A 74 0.82 -3.07 -4.32
N ARG A 75 -0.10 -4.03 -4.44
CA ARG A 75 -1.54 -3.81 -4.22
C ARG A 75 -1.85 -3.39 -2.78
N LYS A 76 -1.05 -3.85 -1.82
CA LYS A 76 -1.18 -3.47 -0.39
C LYS A 76 -0.84 -2.01 -0.12
N TYR A 77 -0.13 -1.38 -1.06
CA TYR A 77 0.41 -0.02 -0.94
C TYR A 77 -0.13 0.90 -2.04
N ALA A 78 -1.24 0.50 -2.67
CA ALA A 78 -1.83 1.21 -3.80
C ALA A 78 -2.69 2.42 -3.40
N GLU A 79 -3.01 2.60 -2.11
CA GLU A 79 -3.74 3.75 -1.56
C GLU A 79 -2.84 5.00 -1.47
N VAL A 80 -2.41 5.50 -2.63
CA VAL A 80 -1.36 6.52 -2.75
C VAL A 80 -1.86 7.95 -2.58
N THR A 81 -3.17 8.17 -2.65
CA THR A 81 -3.80 9.50 -2.58
C THR A 81 -4.12 9.94 -1.16
N GLU A 82 -3.95 9.07 -0.17
CA GLU A 82 -4.28 9.37 1.22
C GLU A 82 -3.31 10.39 1.82
N VAL A 83 -3.87 11.31 2.62
CA VAL A 83 -3.09 12.25 3.44
C VAL A 83 -2.87 11.60 4.81
N ASN A 84 -2.09 10.52 4.83
CA ASN A 84 -1.77 9.77 6.04
C ASN A 84 -0.39 9.10 5.94
N ALA A 85 0.04 8.40 6.99
CA ALA A 85 1.23 7.53 6.97
C ALA A 85 1.02 6.32 7.90
N TYR A 86 1.65 5.19 7.56
CA TYR A 86 1.39 3.91 8.21
C TYR A 86 2.69 3.16 8.56
N TYR A 87 2.64 2.37 9.62
CA TYR A 87 3.62 1.33 9.92
C TYR A 87 2.94 -0.04 9.87
N PHE A 88 3.49 -0.97 9.10
CA PHE A 88 3.01 -2.35 8.95
C PHE A 88 3.91 -3.29 9.77
N PRO A 89 3.50 -3.73 10.97
CA PRO A 89 4.36 -4.50 11.87
C PRO A 89 4.76 -5.87 11.30
N GLN A 90 3.85 -6.51 10.55
CA GLN A 90 4.08 -7.83 9.94
C GLN A 90 5.17 -7.79 8.85
N GLU A 91 5.32 -6.64 8.18
CA GLU A 91 6.29 -6.44 7.11
C GLU A 91 7.50 -5.64 7.58
N ASN A 92 7.46 -5.11 8.80
CA ASN A 92 8.42 -4.15 9.32
C ASN A 92 8.66 -2.99 8.34
N ALA A 93 7.57 -2.42 7.81
CA ALA A 93 7.64 -1.40 6.77
C ALA A 93 6.93 -0.11 7.17
N MET A 94 7.55 1.04 6.89
CA MET A 94 6.91 2.36 6.92
C MET A 94 6.43 2.73 5.52
N VAL A 95 5.20 3.24 5.43
CA VAL A 95 4.57 3.64 4.17
C VAL A 95 4.16 5.10 4.26
N ILE A 96 4.65 5.89 3.31
CA ILE A 96 4.39 7.32 3.19
C ILE A 96 3.78 7.55 1.81
N PRO A 97 2.44 7.50 1.67
CA PRO A 97 1.73 7.75 0.40
C PRO A 97 2.08 9.10 -0.24
N ALA A 98 1.93 9.21 -1.55
CA ALA A 98 2.12 10.46 -2.28
C ALA A 98 1.20 11.58 -1.77
N GLY A 99 0.00 11.24 -1.31
CA GLY A 99 -1.00 12.18 -0.80
C GLY A 99 -0.55 12.98 0.42
N ILE A 100 0.30 12.45 1.30
CA ILE A 100 0.85 13.22 2.44
C ILE A 100 2.08 14.06 2.06
N LEU A 101 2.74 13.79 0.93
CA LEU A 101 3.96 14.46 0.48
C LEU A 101 3.71 15.83 -0.17
N GLN A 102 2.89 16.66 0.47
CA GLN A 102 2.50 17.96 -0.04
C GLN A 102 2.19 18.96 1.09
N GLY A 103 1.91 20.20 0.70
CA GLY A 103 1.39 21.23 1.59
C GLY A 103 2.34 21.52 2.76
N ILE A 104 1.83 21.37 3.98
CA ILE A 104 2.60 21.65 5.20
C ILE A 104 3.56 20.53 5.61
N PHE A 105 3.29 19.30 5.18
CA PHE A 105 4.07 18.13 5.57
C PHE A 105 5.37 18.02 4.79
N TYR A 106 5.34 18.30 3.49
CA TYR A 106 6.53 18.23 2.64
C TYR A 106 6.48 19.24 1.50
N ASN A 107 7.60 19.95 1.31
CA ASN A 107 7.90 20.70 0.10
C ASN A 107 9.43 20.85 0.01
N LYS A 108 10.02 20.48 -1.13
CA LYS A 108 11.47 20.52 -1.35
C LYS A 108 12.11 21.90 -1.13
N ASN A 109 11.33 22.98 -1.28
CA ASN A 109 11.79 24.36 -1.15
C ASN A 109 11.56 24.94 0.26
N ARG A 110 10.97 24.18 1.19
CA ARG A 110 10.79 24.65 2.57
C ARG A 110 12.10 24.52 3.34
N PRO A 111 12.41 25.47 4.24
CA PRO A 111 13.57 25.35 5.10
C PRO A 111 13.48 24.11 6.01
N LYS A 112 14.64 23.54 6.35
CA LYS A 112 14.78 22.41 7.27
C LYS A 112 15.02 22.97 8.68
N TYR A 113 13.97 23.23 9.45
CA TYR A 113 14.07 23.63 10.85
C TYR A 113 13.11 22.82 11.72
#